data_AF-A0A5C5XN61-F1
#
_entry.id   AF-A0A5C5XN61-F1
#
_cell.length_a   1.000
_cell.length_b   1.000
_cell.length_c   1.000
_cell.angle_alpha   90.00
_cell.angle_beta   90.00
_cell.angle_gamma   90.00
#
_symmetry.space_group_name_H-M   'P 1'
#
loop_
_entity.id
_entity.type
_entity.pdbx_description
1 polymer ?
#
loop_
_entity_poly.entity_id
_entity_poly.type
_entity_poly.pdbx_seq_one_letter_code
_entity_poly.pdbx_strand_id
1 'polypeptide(L)'
;MPRMRAWCDSRATQCNYALIDDTPPNGWFGDLLLPAMAEFADWEAKSPWFHVRLAPMITLTLPRRGFYTLARIAAHRGRLRPRNFSLTVWTDPPMNSERRHELQENELASAIDRINTKIEPYSKPIAAVLAIAFIGLLAWGFYSSMQAEQRSDATYQLMEGSVRGDSEMLATVAATYPETPMAAWARLYQGSQKMAAGINSLFSSRDEAEELLAEASSAYEEALSLSDDNNILIQSRAHYGLARIAESLGDTDEAIAQYEATMEAGESEAMTTEAQQRIALLSKPAAESFLTWFDEQDFTPADPSLPPALPSDQMLPDLPDLDFPEIETSTGPEPAAATEEAMDQPAAQDGAGESEPAGNEEAASDAEPAADEPTAEETATEENAAEEPATEEPTADEPAVEEASTEPEAAMEEEAPADAEPEADAEPAADSDPEPAAEPADAPAEEPSDAPAETDSESSGDEGDDAVGLEAPSNS
;
A
#
# COMPACT_ATOMS: atom_id res chain seq x y z
N MET A 1 15.13 -17.90 -38.77
CA MET A 1 13.90 -18.67 -38.51
C MET A 1 14.24 -19.96 -37.80
N PRO A 2 13.91 -20.09 -36.51
CA PRO A 2 13.66 -21.39 -35.90
C PRO A 2 12.31 -21.46 -35.17
N ARG A 3 11.90 -22.72 -34.97
CA ARG A 3 10.61 -23.24 -34.50
C ARG A 3 10.49 -23.28 -32.96
N MET A 4 9.25 -23.55 -32.52
CA MET A 4 8.78 -24.21 -31.27
C MET A 4 8.07 -23.27 -30.29
N ARG A 5 6.98 -23.62 -29.60
CA ARG A 5 6.04 -24.76 -29.58
C ARG A 5 4.85 -24.29 -28.72
N ALA A 6 3.61 -24.58 -29.14
CA ALA A 6 2.45 -24.55 -28.27
C ALA A 6 2.31 -25.93 -27.58
N TRP A 7 1.87 -25.93 -26.32
CA TRP A 7 1.32 -27.08 -25.64
C TRP A 7 0.07 -26.62 -24.88
N CYS A 8 -1.08 -27.20 -25.25
CA CYS A 8 -2.25 -27.33 -24.40
C CYS A 8 -2.49 -28.83 -24.26
N ASP A 9 -2.85 -29.27 -23.06
CA ASP A 9 -3.55 -30.54 -22.88
C ASP A 9 -4.72 -30.33 -21.91
N SER A 10 -5.83 -30.97 -22.23
CA SER A 10 -7.17 -30.81 -21.69
C SER A 10 -7.69 -32.19 -21.30
N ARG A 11 -7.99 -32.39 -20.01
CA ARG A 11 -9.06 -33.24 -19.44
C ARG A 11 -8.85 -33.49 -17.95
N ALA A 12 -9.58 -32.76 -17.11
CA ALA A 12 -10.18 -33.28 -15.88
C ALA A 12 -11.29 -32.33 -15.40
N THR A 13 -12.49 -32.87 -15.35
CA THR A 13 -13.74 -32.22 -14.95
C THR A 13 -13.83 -32.19 -13.43
N GLN A 14 -13.54 -31.04 -12.81
CA GLN A 14 -14.02 -30.58 -11.49
C GLN A 14 -13.25 -29.30 -11.11
N CYS A 15 -13.83 -28.13 -11.34
CA CYS A 15 -13.32 -26.89 -10.75
C CYS A 15 -13.91 -26.73 -9.33
N ASN A 16 -13.26 -27.37 -8.36
CA ASN A 16 -13.14 -26.74 -7.04
C ASN A 16 -12.16 -25.58 -7.22
N TYR A 17 -12.52 -24.37 -6.78
CA TYR A 17 -11.59 -23.25 -6.68
C TYR A 17 -10.53 -23.59 -5.62
N ALA A 18 -9.46 -24.27 -6.04
CA ALA A 18 -8.20 -24.26 -5.34
C ALA A 18 -7.50 -22.94 -5.71
N LEU A 19 -7.21 -22.14 -4.69
CA LEU A 19 -6.29 -21.02 -4.74
C LEU A 19 -5.03 -21.42 -5.52
N ILE A 20 -4.75 -20.73 -6.62
CA ILE A 20 -3.42 -20.70 -7.22
C ILE A 20 -2.60 -19.78 -6.31
N ASP A 21 -1.93 -20.41 -5.34
CA ASP A 21 -0.75 -19.88 -4.66
C ASP A 21 0.38 -19.77 -5.71
N ASP A 22 0.44 -18.62 -6.38
CA ASP A 22 1.66 -18.15 -7.05
C ASP A 22 2.22 -16.97 -6.24
N THR A 23 2.45 -17.21 -4.95
CA THR A 23 3.43 -16.44 -4.18
C THR A 23 4.84 -16.96 -4.54
N PRO A 24 5.75 -16.13 -5.07
CA PRO A 24 7.15 -16.52 -5.14
C PRO A 24 7.69 -16.72 -3.71
N PRO A 25 8.58 -17.70 -3.48
CA PRO A 25 9.13 -17.93 -2.15
C PRO A 25 9.90 -16.70 -1.69
N ASN A 26 9.55 -16.24 -0.50
CA ASN A 26 10.18 -15.19 0.29
C ASN A 26 11.73 -15.21 0.17
N GLY A 27 12.28 -14.38 -0.72
CA GLY A 27 13.71 -14.14 -0.87
C GLY A 27 14.10 -12.66 -0.96
N TRP A 28 13.14 -11.75 -1.09
CA TRP A 28 13.40 -10.34 -1.41
C TRP A 28 13.89 -9.44 -0.27
N PHE A 29 13.92 -9.95 0.98
CA PHE A 29 14.45 -9.18 2.12
C PHE A 29 15.96 -9.37 2.37
N GLY A 30 16.61 -10.35 1.71
CA GLY A 30 18.01 -10.70 1.95
C GLY A 30 19.03 -9.91 1.13
N ASP A 31 18.77 -9.72 -0.17
CA ASP A 31 19.81 -9.28 -1.12
C ASP A 31 20.00 -7.76 -1.23
N LEU A 32 19.03 -6.95 -0.76
CA LEU A 32 19.16 -5.50 -0.68
C LEU A 32 19.77 -4.99 0.64
N LEU A 33 19.80 -5.84 1.68
CA LEU A 33 20.29 -5.45 3.01
C LEU A 33 21.79 -5.69 3.17
N LEU A 34 22.38 -6.68 2.49
CA LEU A 34 23.82 -6.98 2.60
C LEU A 34 24.75 -5.93 1.95
N PRO A 35 24.45 -5.33 0.78
CA PRO A 35 25.27 -4.26 0.22
C PRO A 35 25.19 -2.97 1.06
N ALA A 36 23.99 -2.63 1.56
CA ALA A 36 23.77 -1.47 2.42
C ALA A 36 24.45 -1.61 3.80
N MET A 37 24.55 -2.83 4.34
CA MET A 37 25.30 -3.09 5.58
C MET A 37 26.82 -3.07 5.37
N ALA A 38 27.33 -3.43 4.19
CA ALA A 38 28.75 -3.34 3.86
C ALA A 38 29.23 -1.89 3.70
N GLU A 39 28.43 -1.02 3.08
CA GLU A 39 28.70 0.42 3.02
C GLU A 39 28.57 1.09 4.41
N PHE A 40 27.65 0.63 5.26
CA PHE A 40 27.52 1.12 6.64
C PHE A 40 28.73 0.73 7.51
N ALA A 41 29.32 -0.45 7.29
CA ALA A 41 30.51 -0.93 8.01
C ALA A 41 31.81 -0.18 7.60
N ASP A 42 31.98 0.19 6.33
CA ASP A 42 33.11 1.02 5.89
C ASP A 42 32.97 2.49 6.34
N TRP A 43 31.74 3.00 6.42
CA TRP A 43 31.42 4.31 7.00
C TRP A 43 31.65 4.39 8.53
N GLU A 44 31.33 3.32 9.26
CA GLU A 44 31.63 3.19 10.70
C GLU A 44 33.15 3.12 10.99
N ALA A 45 33.95 2.59 10.07
CA ALA A 45 35.40 2.48 10.25
C ALA A 45 36.12 3.84 10.20
N LYS A 46 35.60 4.79 9.42
CA LYS A 46 36.25 6.10 9.15
C LYS A 46 35.70 7.25 9.99
N SER A 47 34.55 7.09 10.65
CA SER A 47 33.91 8.16 11.42
C SER A 47 34.42 8.23 12.87
N PRO A 48 34.92 9.39 13.36
CA PRO A 48 35.38 9.53 14.75
C PRO A 48 34.23 9.63 15.79
N TRP A 49 32.98 9.55 15.33
CA TRP A 49 31.76 9.77 16.11
C TRP A 49 30.83 8.57 16.01
N PHE A 50 30.24 8.18 17.15
CA PHE A 50 29.18 7.18 17.21
C PHE A 50 27.83 7.88 17.39
N HIS A 51 26.85 7.49 16.58
CA HIS A 51 25.47 7.95 16.69
C HIS A 51 24.67 6.89 17.43
N VAL A 52 24.32 7.13 18.68
CA VAL A 52 23.44 6.25 19.44
C VAL A 52 22.03 6.79 19.35
N ARG A 53 21.14 6.05 18.68
CA ARG A 53 19.71 6.35 18.60
C ARG A 53 19.03 5.76 19.83
N LEU A 54 18.60 6.62 20.76
CA LEU A 54 17.91 6.19 21.99
C LEU A 54 16.38 6.13 21.82
N ALA A 55 15.86 6.84 20.81
CA ALA A 55 14.45 6.94 20.43
C ALA A 55 14.39 7.42 18.96
N PRO A 56 13.26 7.29 18.24
CA PRO A 56 13.17 7.63 16.82
C PRO A 56 13.63 9.07 16.46
N MET A 57 13.54 10.03 17.40
CA MET A 57 13.99 11.42 17.20
C MET A 57 15.24 11.86 18.01
N ILE A 58 15.85 11.00 18.84
CA ILE A 58 17.01 11.40 19.66
C ILE A 58 18.25 10.64 19.22
N THR A 59 19.12 11.34 18.48
CA THR A 59 20.43 10.85 18.05
C THR A 59 21.51 11.57 18.85
N LEU A 60 22.17 10.85 19.75
CA LEU A 60 23.31 11.36 20.51
C LEU A 60 24.61 11.05 19.77
N THR A 61 25.31 12.10 19.35
CA THR A 61 26.62 11.99 18.68
C THR A 61 27.71 12.06 19.74
N LEU A 62 28.34 10.93 20.03
CA LEU A 62 29.37 10.82 21.07
C LEU A 62 30.75 10.55 20.45
N PRO A 63 31.82 11.20 20.95
CA PRO A 63 33.17 10.88 20.52
C PRO A 63 33.54 9.48 21.02
N ARG A 64 34.30 8.73 20.20
CA ARG A 64 34.64 7.30 20.41
C ARG A 64 35.18 6.96 21.81
N ARG A 65 35.82 7.91 22.51
CA ARG A 65 36.27 7.73 23.91
C ARG A 65 35.13 7.67 24.95
N GLY A 66 34.01 8.35 24.71
CA GLY A 66 32.84 8.33 25.62
C GLY A 66 32.02 7.04 25.50
N PHE A 67 32.00 6.41 24.33
CA PHE A 67 31.26 5.16 24.09
C PHE A 67 31.81 4.00 24.93
N TYR A 68 33.14 3.87 25.05
CA TYR A 68 33.76 2.84 25.90
C TYR A 68 33.40 2.99 27.39
N THR A 69 33.13 4.21 27.86
CA THR A 69 32.72 4.45 29.25
C THR A 69 31.28 4.01 29.49
N LEU A 70 30.37 4.30 28.55
CA LEU A 70 28.97 3.88 28.63
C LEU A 70 28.80 2.37 28.42
N ALA A 71 29.53 1.76 27.48
CA ALA A 71 29.53 0.31 27.28
C ALA A 71 30.04 -0.44 28.53
N ARG A 72 31.02 0.13 29.25
CA ARG A 72 31.53 -0.43 30.52
C ARG A 72 30.53 -0.31 31.67
N ILE A 73 29.69 0.72 31.68
CA ILE A 73 28.60 0.89 32.65
C ILE A 73 27.44 -0.07 32.33
N ALA A 74 27.10 -0.25 31.05
CA ALA A 74 26.05 -1.18 30.61
C ALA A 74 26.44 -2.65 30.83
N ALA A 75 27.70 -3.02 30.58
CA ALA A 75 28.23 -4.35 30.85
C ALA A 75 28.23 -4.72 32.35
N HIS A 76 28.10 -3.73 33.25
CA HIS A 76 28.03 -3.98 34.69
C HIS A 76 26.63 -4.37 35.18
N ARG A 77 25.59 -4.26 34.34
CA ARG A 77 24.19 -4.54 34.72
C ARG A 77 23.57 -5.80 34.08
N GLY A 78 24.27 -6.48 33.16
CA GLY A 78 23.79 -7.69 32.49
C GLY A 78 24.59 -8.93 32.86
N ARG A 79 23.90 -9.98 33.35
CA ARG A 79 24.46 -11.30 33.68
C ARG A 79 25.26 -11.91 32.52
N LEU A 80 26.58 -11.81 32.58
CA LEU A 80 27.48 -12.76 31.91
C LEU A 80 28.20 -13.58 32.97
N ARG A 81 28.19 -14.91 32.78
CA ARG A 81 28.78 -15.89 33.69
C ARG A 81 30.28 -15.60 33.89
N PRO A 82 30.81 -15.75 35.12
CA PRO A 82 32.18 -15.37 35.42
C PRO A 82 33.17 -16.35 34.78
N ARG A 83 34.00 -15.85 33.87
CA ARG A 83 35.34 -16.42 33.67
C ARG A 83 36.21 -15.93 34.81
N ASN A 84 36.88 -16.88 35.48
CA ASN A 84 37.76 -16.68 36.63
C ASN A 84 38.79 -15.56 36.37
N PHE A 85 38.45 -14.34 36.77
CA PHE A 85 39.41 -13.25 36.92
C PHE A 85 39.97 -13.35 38.34
N SER A 86 41.21 -13.82 38.45
CA SER A 86 41.97 -13.75 39.69
C SER A 86 42.23 -12.28 40.01
N LEU A 87 41.42 -11.71 40.91
CA LEU A 87 41.63 -10.38 41.46
C LEU A 87 42.80 -10.45 42.45
N THR A 88 43.99 -10.14 41.97
CA THR A 88 45.10 -9.72 42.83
C THR A 88 44.72 -8.40 43.49
N VAL A 89 44.33 -8.48 44.76
CA VAL A 89 44.09 -7.31 45.62
C VAL A 89 45.44 -6.65 45.88
N TRP A 90 45.73 -5.58 45.14
CA TRP A 90 46.81 -4.66 45.46
C TRP A 90 46.36 -3.86 46.69
N THR A 91 46.93 -4.16 47.86
CA THR A 91 46.85 -3.30 49.03
C THR A 91 47.68 -2.05 48.78
N ASP A 92 47.01 -0.94 48.47
CA ASP A 92 47.67 0.36 48.35
C ASP A 92 48.39 0.73 49.66
N PRO A 93 49.61 1.29 49.58
CA PRO A 93 50.33 1.76 50.76
C PRO A 93 49.53 2.87 51.48
N PRO A 94 49.63 2.96 52.82
CA PRO A 94 48.88 3.93 53.60
C PRO A 94 49.22 5.35 53.13
N MET A 95 48.26 6.02 52.48
CA MET A 95 48.45 7.41 52.07
C MET A 95 48.64 8.31 53.30
N ASN A 96 49.76 9.05 53.32
CA ASN A 96 50.08 10.07 54.31
C ASN A 96 48.88 11.01 54.54
N SER A 97 48.55 11.23 55.81
CA SER A 97 47.40 12.02 56.26
C SER A 97 47.42 13.47 55.77
N GLU A 98 48.60 14.01 55.40
CA GLU A 98 48.73 15.38 54.87
C GLU A 98 48.09 15.54 53.47
N ARG A 99 48.13 14.54 52.59
CA ARG A 99 47.45 14.60 51.27
C ARG A 99 45.93 14.49 51.34
N ARG A 100 45.38 14.04 52.48
CA ARG A 100 43.93 13.92 52.68
C ARG A 100 43.28 15.26 53.03
N HIS A 101 44.05 16.22 53.53
CA HIS A 101 43.55 17.57 53.78
C HIS A 101 43.62 18.48 52.54
N GLU A 102 44.58 18.26 51.62
CA GLU A 102 44.60 18.98 50.32
C GLU A 102 43.48 18.56 49.36
N LEU A 103 42.99 17.31 49.44
CA LEU A 103 41.83 16.85 48.66
C LEU A 103 40.48 17.30 49.25
N GLN A 104 40.47 17.81 50.50
CA GLN A 104 39.28 18.40 51.12
C GLN A 104 39.06 19.85 50.70
N GLU A 105 40.12 20.60 50.39
CA GLU A 105 40.02 21.87 49.68
C GLU A 105 39.88 21.61 48.19
N ASN A 106 38.77 20.98 47.83
CA ASN A 106 38.46 20.65 46.45
C ASN A 106 38.20 21.95 45.69
N GLU A 107 39.17 22.40 44.87
CA GLU A 107 39.02 23.58 44.02
C GLU A 107 37.72 23.51 43.19
N LEU A 108 37.24 22.30 42.88
CA LEU A 108 35.95 22.04 42.25
C LEU A 108 34.76 22.55 43.09
N ALA A 109 34.79 22.35 44.41
CA ALA A 109 33.75 22.88 45.30
C ALA A 109 33.74 24.41 45.26
N SER A 110 34.92 25.05 45.28
CA SER A 110 35.04 26.51 45.15
C SER A 110 34.63 27.05 43.76
N ALA A 111 34.76 26.23 42.71
CA ALA A 111 34.33 26.55 41.35
C ALA A 111 32.82 26.39 41.20
N ILE A 112 32.22 25.34 41.76
CA ILE A 112 30.78 25.13 41.81
C ILE A 112 30.10 26.26 42.59
N ASP A 113 30.66 26.68 43.72
CA ASP A 113 30.09 27.77 44.52
C ASP A 113 30.09 29.10 43.74
N ARG A 114 31.20 29.42 43.06
CA ARG A 114 31.29 30.60 42.18
C ARG A 114 30.33 30.56 41.00
N ILE A 115 30.03 29.37 40.47
CA ILE A 115 29.03 29.19 39.41
C ILE A 115 27.62 29.35 39.99
N ASN A 116 27.37 28.80 41.18
CA ASN A 116 26.06 28.87 41.85
C ASN A 116 25.67 30.33 42.15
N THR A 117 26.59 31.13 42.71
CA THR A 117 26.33 32.55 42.98
C THR A 117 26.06 33.36 41.71
N LYS A 118 26.63 32.96 40.57
CA LYS A 118 26.37 33.60 39.26
C LYS A 118 25.03 33.19 38.66
N ILE A 119 24.54 31.99 38.96
CA ILE A 119 23.26 31.47 38.44
C ILE A 119 22.08 31.92 39.32
N GLU A 120 22.30 32.20 40.61
CA GLU A 120 21.25 32.60 41.55
C GLU A 120 20.26 33.66 41.01
N PRO A 121 20.70 34.79 40.40
CA PRO A 121 19.75 35.78 39.87
C PRO A 121 18.97 35.28 38.63
N TYR A 122 19.49 34.31 37.88
CA TYR A 122 18.86 33.74 36.69
C TYR A 122 18.13 32.42 36.95
N SER A 123 18.26 31.84 38.15
CA SER A 123 17.67 30.54 38.48
C SER A 123 16.14 30.50 38.33
N LYS A 124 15.45 31.58 38.75
CA LYS A 124 13.99 31.70 38.63
C LYS A 124 13.50 31.78 37.17
N PRO A 125 14.03 32.68 36.30
CA PRO A 125 13.61 32.69 34.90
C PRO A 125 14.03 31.42 34.16
N ILE A 126 15.19 30.82 34.46
CA ILE A 126 15.60 29.53 33.88
C ILE A 126 14.61 28.43 34.28
N ALA A 127 14.24 28.34 35.57
CA ALA A 127 13.25 27.37 36.03
C ALA A 127 11.89 27.55 35.35
N ALA A 128 11.44 28.80 35.16
CA ALA A 128 10.22 29.09 34.43
C ALA A 128 10.29 28.64 32.96
N VAL A 129 11.40 28.92 32.26
CA VAL A 129 11.62 28.48 30.87
C VAL A 129 11.67 26.95 30.78
N LEU A 130 12.36 26.28 31.71
CA LEU A 130 12.41 24.82 31.76
C LEU A 130 11.04 24.21 32.04
N ALA A 131 10.24 24.82 32.92
CA ALA A 131 8.88 24.37 33.18
C ALA A 131 7.99 24.50 31.93
N ILE A 132 8.09 25.63 31.21
CA ILE A 132 7.36 25.84 29.94
C ILE A 132 7.82 24.82 28.89
N ALA A 133 9.13 24.63 28.74
CA ALA A 133 9.69 23.65 27.80
C ALA A 133 9.23 22.22 28.13
N PHE A 134 9.17 21.86 29.42
CA PHE A 134 8.70 20.55 29.86
C PHE A 134 7.22 20.34 29.54
N ILE A 135 6.37 21.35 29.79
CA ILE A 135 4.94 21.30 29.43
C ILE A 135 4.77 21.19 27.91
N GLY A 136 5.54 21.96 27.14
CA GLY A 136 5.52 21.88 25.68
C GLY A 136 5.93 20.49 25.15
N LEU A 137 6.93 19.85 25.77
CA LEU A 137 7.35 18.50 25.41
C LEU A 137 6.27 17.46 25.75
N LEU A 138 5.60 17.59 26.89
CA LEU A 138 4.47 16.71 27.24
C LEU A 138 3.30 16.85 26.27
N ALA A 139 2.93 18.08 25.90
CA ALA A 139 1.88 18.33 24.92
C ALA A 139 2.23 17.75 23.54
N TRP A 140 3.48 17.94 23.09
CA TRP A 140 3.99 17.33 21.86
C TRP A 140 3.99 15.80 21.94
N GLY A 141 4.42 15.23 23.08
CA GLY A 141 4.43 13.80 23.32
C GLY A 141 3.04 13.19 23.19
N PHE A 142 2.04 13.81 23.83
CA PHE A 142 0.64 13.37 23.77
C PHE A 142 0.04 13.49 22.36
N TYR A 143 0.32 14.60 21.66
CA TYR A 143 -0.09 14.76 20.26
C TYR A 143 0.54 13.71 19.35
N SER A 144 1.84 13.45 19.51
CA SER A 144 2.56 12.44 18.74
C SER A 144 2.11 11.01 19.04
N SER A 145 1.69 10.71 20.28
CA SER A 145 1.15 9.39 20.62
C SER A 145 -0.24 9.16 20.00
N MET A 146 -1.09 10.18 19.96
CA MET A 146 -2.41 10.08 19.29
C MET A 146 -2.26 9.81 17.79
N GLN A 147 -1.32 10.49 17.11
CA GLN A 147 -1.03 10.21 15.70
C GLN A 147 -0.47 8.80 15.47
N ALA A 148 0.29 8.25 16.42
CA ALA A 148 0.81 6.89 16.33
C ALA A 148 -0.30 5.83 16.48
N GLU A 149 -1.27 6.08 17.36
CA GLU A 149 -2.43 5.20 17.58
C GLU A 149 -3.32 5.14 16.34
N GLN A 150 -3.67 6.29 15.76
CA GLN A 150 -4.46 6.36 14.52
C GLN A 150 -3.81 5.58 13.37
N ARG A 151 -2.48 5.63 13.23
CA ARG A 151 -1.75 4.87 12.21
C ARG A 151 -1.81 3.36 12.44
N SER A 152 -1.75 2.92 13.70
CA SER A 152 -1.84 1.50 14.04
C SER A 152 -3.23 0.96 13.73
N ASP A 153 -4.27 1.68 14.12
CA ASP A 153 -5.66 1.26 13.91
C ASP A 153 -6.03 1.28 12.42
N ALA A 154 -5.63 2.33 11.69
CA ALA A 154 -5.83 2.40 10.24
C ALA A 154 -5.16 1.23 9.51
N THR A 155 -3.93 0.86 9.91
CA THR A 155 -3.21 -0.28 9.32
C THR A 155 -3.92 -1.60 9.62
N TYR A 156 -4.39 -1.78 10.86
CA TYR A 156 -5.12 -2.99 11.26
C TYR A 156 -6.42 -3.14 10.47
N GLN A 157 -7.23 -2.08 10.39
CA GLN A 157 -8.51 -2.12 9.65
C GLN A 157 -8.30 -2.29 8.14
N LEU A 158 -7.23 -1.69 7.57
CA LEU A 158 -6.85 -1.92 6.18
C LEU A 158 -6.53 -3.40 5.92
N MET A 159 -5.73 -4.02 6.78
CA MET A 159 -5.40 -5.45 6.67
C MET A 159 -6.65 -6.32 6.81
N GLU A 160 -7.54 -5.98 7.73
CA GLU A 160 -8.78 -6.70 7.97
C GLU A 160 -9.74 -6.61 6.75
N GLY A 161 -9.96 -5.42 6.22
CA GLY A 161 -10.82 -5.21 5.04
C GLY A 161 -10.25 -5.82 3.76
N SER A 162 -8.92 -5.73 3.56
CA SER A 162 -8.26 -6.32 2.39
C SER A 162 -8.30 -7.85 2.40
N VAL A 163 -8.04 -8.49 3.54
CA VAL A 163 -8.09 -9.96 3.67
C VAL A 163 -9.51 -10.48 3.48
N ARG A 164 -10.54 -9.75 3.92
CA ARG A 164 -11.93 -10.17 3.75
C ARG A 164 -12.50 -9.91 2.36
N GLY A 165 -11.86 -9.06 1.56
CA GLY A 165 -12.46 -8.61 0.30
C GLY A 165 -13.64 -7.67 0.52
N ASP A 166 -13.69 -6.96 1.66
CA ASP A 166 -14.82 -6.09 2.03
C ASP A 166 -14.57 -4.64 1.58
N SER A 167 -15.16 -4.30 0.44
CA SER A 167 -14.99 -2.98 -0.18
C SER A 167 -15.61 -1.84 0.65
N GLU A 168 -16.66 -2.11 1.43
CA GLU A 168 -17.32 -1.11 2.28
C GLU A 168 -16.47 -0.81 3.51
N MET A 169 -15.84 -1.84 4.08
CA MET A 169 -14.86 -1.67 5.16
C MET A 169 -13.66 -0.83 4.69
N LEU A 170 -13.15 -1.06 3.47
CA LEU A 170 -12.07 -0.26 2.90
C LEU A 170 -12.49 1.21 2.69
N ALA A 171 -13.70 1.45 2.17
CA ALA A 171 -14.24 2.81 2.08
C ALA A 171 -14.32 3.50 3.44
N THR A 172 -14.73 2.75 4.48
CA THR A 172 -14.80 3.24 5.86
C THR A 172 -13.42 3.61 6.41
N VAL A 173 -12.37 2.83 6.12
CA VAL A 173 -10.99 3.15 6.51
C VAL A 173 -10.53 4.46 5.87
N ALA A 174 -10.79 4.65 4.57
CA ALA A 174 -10.44 5.89 3.88
C ALA A 174 -11.16 7.11 4.47
N ALA A 175 -12.46 6.99 4.76
CA ALA A 175 -13.26 8.06 5.34
C ALA A 175 -12.88 8.38 6.80
N THR A 176 -12.49 7.36 7.58
CA THR A 176 -12.14 7.51 9.00
C THR A 176 -10.74 8.10 9.20
N TYR A 177 -9.80 7.81 8.29
CA TYR A 177 -8.39 8.20 8.41
C TYR A 177 -7.85 8.97 7.19
N PRO A 178 -8.52 10.05 6.73
CA PRO A 178 -8.24 10.70 5.46
C PRO A 178 -6.82 11.29 5.36
N GLU A 179 -6.22 11.67 6.49
CA GLU A 179 -4.86 12.25 6.54
C GLU A 179 -3.75 11.21 6.66
N THR A 180 -4.07 9.92 6.52
CA THR A 180 -3.10 8.83 6.63
C THR A 180 -2.80 8.22 5.26
N PRO A 181 -1.58 7.73 5.02
CA PRO A 181 -1.27 7.00 3.79
C PRO A 181 -2.14 5.74 3.62
N MET A 182 -2.71 5.23 4.71
CA MET A 182 -3.60 4.07 4.70
C MET A 182 -4.93 4.37 4.01
N ALA A 183 -5.40 5.62 3.97
CA ALA A 183 -6.60 5.99 3.24
C ALA A 183 -6.42 5.81 1.73
N ALA A 184 -5.30 6.26 1.17
CA ALA A 184 -4.97 6.06 -0.24
C ALA A 184 -4.86 4.56 -0.60
N TRP A 185 -4.22 3.77 0.26
CA TRP A 185 -4.16 2.31 0.11
C TRP A 185 -5.53 1.64 0.20
N ALA A 186 -6.39 2.10 1.11
CA ALA A 186 -7.74 1.57 1.25
C ALA A 186 -8.55 1.80 -0.03
N ARG A 187 -8.49 3.01 -0.59
CA ARG A 187 -9.12 3.35 -1.88
C ARG A 187 -8.56 2.53 -3.04
N LEU A 188 -7.24 2.35 -3.10
CA LEU A 188 -6.60 1.49 -4.12
C LEU A 188 -7.13 0.05 -4.07
N TYR A 189 -7.23 -0.54 -2.88
CA TYR A 189 -7.76 -1.90 -2.73
C TYR A 189 -9.27 -1.98 -2.98
N GLN A 190 -10.03 -0.96 -2.57
CA GLN A 190 -11.45 -0.85 -2.88
C GLN A 190 -11.68 -0.85 -4.40
N GLY A 191 -10.94 -0.02 -5.13
CA GLY A 191 -10.98 0.04 -6.59
C GLY A 191 -10.66 -1.32 -7.22
N SER A 192 -9.64 -2.03 -6.71
CA SER A 192 -9.28 -3.37 -7.20
C SER A 192 -10.40 -4.40 -6.99
N GLN A 193 -11.05 -4.41 -5.84
CA GLN A 193 -12.17 -5.32 -5.55
C GLN A 193 -13.38 -5.03 -6.44
N LYS A 194 -13.74 -3.74 -6.58
CA LYS A 194 -14.85 -3.29 -7.43
C LYS A 194 -14.58 -3.55 -8.91
N MET A 195 -13.35 -3.32 -9.38
CA MET A 195 -12.92 -3.65 -10.73
C MET A 195 -13.06 -5.15 -11.00
N ALA A 196 -12.58 -6.00 -10.08
CA ALA A 196 -12.70 -7.45 -10.24
C ALA A 196 -14.18 -7.90 -10.28
N ALA A 197 -15.04 -7.31 -9.46
CA ALA A 197 -16.48 -7.56 -9.49
C ALA A 197 -17.10 -7.11 -10.82
N GLY A 198 -16.83 -5.87 -11.26
CA GLY A 198 -17.34 -5.32 -12.51
C GLY A 198 -16.92 -6.13 -13.74
N ILE A 199 -15.64 -6.53 -13.83
CA ILE A 199 -15.15 -7.38 -14.93
C ILE A 199 -15.89 -8.72 -14.97
N ASN A 200 -16.19 -9.33 -13.82
CA ASN A 200 -16.97 -10.57 -13.79
C ASN A 200 -18.43 -10.33 -14.20
N SER A 201 -19.01 -9.19 -13.82
CA SER A 201 -20.38 -8.83 -14.16
C SER A 201 -20.58 -8.55 -15.66
N LEU A 202 -19.53 -8.18 -16.41
CA LEU A 202 -19.62 -7.94 -17.87
C LEU A 202 -20.26 -9.10 -18.64
N PHE A 203 -20.13 -10.32 -18.13
CA PHE A 203 -20.63 -11.54 -18.78
C PHE A 203 -22.04 -11.96 -18.32
N SER A 204 -22.67 -11.20 -17.41
CA SER A 204 -24.00 -11.54 -16.86
C SER A 204 -24.95 -10.36 -16.77
N SER A 205 -24.44 -9.15 -16.51
CA SER A 205 -25.20 -7.91 -16.46
C SER A 205 -24.27 -6.74 -16.77
N ARG A 206 -24.42 -6.19 -17.98
CA ARG A 206 -23.61 -5.04 -18.43
C ARG A 206 -23.88 -3.79 -17.60
N ASP A 207 -25.14 -3.50 -17.28
CA ASP A 207 -25.51 -2.34 -16.46
C ASP A 207 -24.83 -2.38 -15.06
N GLU A 208 -24.86 -3.55 -14.39
CA GLU A 208 -24.20 -3.74 -13.09
C GLU A 208 -22.66 -3.64 -13.22
N ALA A 209 -22.11 -4.16 -14.32
CA ALA A 209 -20.68 -4.06 -14.60
C ALA A 209 -20.23 -2.60 -14.76
N GLU A 210 -20.96 -1.80 -15.54
CA GLU A 210 -20.66 -0.39 -15.75
C GLU A 210 -20.73 0.42 -14.45
N GLU A 211 -21.72 0.17 -13.60
CA GLU A 211 -21.83 0.80 -12.28
C GLU A 211 -20.62 0.44 -11.38
N LEU A 212 -20.28 -0.86 -11.29
CA LEU A 212 -19.13 -1.33 -10.48
C LEU A 212 -17.79 -0.81 -11.02
N LEU A 213 -17.62 -0.75 -12.34
CA LEU A 213 -16.42 -0.21 -12.98
C LEU A 213 -16.30 1.30 -12.78
N ALA A 214 -17.41 2.05 -12.82
CA ALA A 214 -17.43 3.47 -12.50
C ALA A 214 -17.07 3.75 -11.03
N GLU A 215 -17.62 2.95 -10.10
CA GLU A 215 -17.22 3.02 -8.68
C GLU A 215 -15.74 2.69 -8.49
N ALA A 216 -15.22 1.70 -9.23
CA ALA A 216 -13.81 1.35 -9.19
C ALA A 216 -12.91 2.48 -9.68
N SER A 217 -13.28 3.14 -10.79
CA SER A 217 -12.57 4.30 -11.32
C SER A 217 -12.54 5.44 -10.30
N SER A 218 -13.69 5.78 -9.71
CA SER A 218 -13.76 6.81 -8.67
C SER A 218 -12.86 6.49 -7.46
N ALA A 219 -12.81 5.22 -7.03
CA ALA A 219 -11.91 4.81 -5.95
C ALA A 219 -10.43 4.94 -6.33
N TYR A 220 -10.04 4.63 -7.57
CA TYR A 220 -8.67 4.83 -8.04
C TYR A 220 -8.28 6.31 -8.15
N GLU A 221 -9.17 7.16 -8.66
CA GLU A 221 -8.98 8.61 -8.72
C GLU A 221 -8.85 9.22 -7.31
N GLU A 222 -9.68 8.78 -6.38
CA GLU A 222 -9.55 9.18 -4.98
C GLU A 222 -8.21 8.72 -4.38
N ALA A 223 -7.76 7.49 -4.68
CA ALA A 223 -6.46 7.00 -4.24
C ALA A 223 -5.32 7.87 -4.76
N LEU A 224 -5.40 8.34 -6.02
CA LEU A 224 -4.45 9.30 -6.59
C LEU A 224 -4.51 10.64 -5.84
N SER A 225 -5.70 11.17 -5.57
CA SER A 225 -5.88 12.46 -4.88
C SER A 225 -5.39 12.45 -3.42
N LEU A 226 -5.48 11.30 -2.75
CA LEU A 226 -5.03 11.10 -1.37
C LEU A 226 -3.55 10.74 -1.28
N SER A 227 -2.94 10.35 -2.40
CA SER A 227 -1.52 10.03 -2.46
C SER A 227 -0.68 11.30 -2.55
N ASP A 228 0.34 11.42 -1.71
CA ASP A 228 1.38 12.43 -1.91
C ASP A 228 2.13 12.14 -3.23
N ASP A 229 2.65 13.18 -3.89
CA ASP A 229 3.48 13.07 -5.12
C ASP A 229 4.66 12.09 -4.99
N ASN A 230 5.08 11.78 -3.77
CA ASN A 230 6.18 10.85 -3.49
C ASN A 230 5.76 9.38 -3.43
N ASN A 231 4.46 9.05 -3.48
CA ASN A 231 3.97 7.68 -3.38
C ASN A 231 3.77 7.06 -4.78
N ILE A 232 4.89 6.86 -5.46
CA ILE A 232 5.01 6.25 -6.80
C ILE A 232 4.23 4.92 -6.89
N LEU A 233 4.22 4.15 -5.80
CA LEU A 233 3.60 2.84 -5.73
C LEU A 233 2.07 2.90 -5.87
N ILE A 234 1.41 3.88 -5.24
CA ILE A 234 -0.04 4.07 -5.38
C ILE A 234 -0.35 4.62 -6.77
N GLN A 235 0.43 5.59 -7.25
CA GLN A 235 0.22 6.22 -8.55
C GLN A 235 0.28 5.20 -9.69
N SER A 236 1.36 4.42 -9.77
CA SER A 236 1.53 3.42 -10.83
C SER A 236 0.40 2.38 -10.81
N ARG A 237 0.00 1.89 -9.63
CA ARG A 237 -1.06 0.88 -9.50
C ARG A 237 -2.46 1.42 -9.78
N ALA A 238 -2.73 2.67 -9.39
CA ALA A 238 -4.02 3.30 -9.66
C ALA A 238 -4.19 3.57 -11.15
N HIS A 239 -3.18 4.13 -11.83
CA HIS A 239 -3.19 4.31 -13.28
C HIS A 239 -3.32 2.97 -14.02
N TYR A 240 -2.63 1.92 -13.57
CA TYR A 240 -2.78 0.59 -14.17
C TYR A 240 -4.20 0.02 -14.01
N GLY A 241 -4.82 0.26 -12.85
CA GLY A 241 -6.22 -0.10 -12.60
C GLY A 241 -7.19 0.65 -13.53
N LEU A 242 -7.04 1.97 -13.63
CA LEU A 242 -7.84 2.83 -14.53
C LEU A 242 -7.70 2.39 -16.00
N ALA A 243 -6.48 2.07 -16.44
CA ALA A 243 -6.23 1.57 -17.78
C ALA A 243 -7.00 0.27 -18.08
N ARG A 244 -7.03 -0.65 -17.12
CA ARG A 244 -7.78 -1.92 -17.24
C ARG A 244 -9.29 -1.71 -17.23
N ILE A 245 -9.78 -0.73 -16.48
CA ILE A 245 -11.21 -0.37 -16.49
C ILE A 245 -11.58 0.20 -17.87
N ALA A 246 -10.81 1.15 -18.39
CA ALA A 246 -11.01 1.70 -19.73
C ALA A 246 -10.96 0.62 -20.82
N GLU A 247 -9.98 -0.30 -20.75
CA GLU A 247 -9.89 -1.47 -21.65
C GLU A 247 -11.14 -2.35 -21.57
N SER A 248 -11.70 -2.55 -20.36
CA SER A 248 -12.90 -3.36 -20.15
C SER A 248 -14.18 -2.69 -20.67
N LEU A 249 -14.20 -1.35 -20.73
CA LEU A 249 -15.28 -0.54 -21.28
C LEU A 249 -15.12 -0.27 -22.79
N GLY A 250 -14.05 -0.79 -23.42
CA GLY A 250 -13.77 -0.59 -24.84
C GLY A 250 -13.19 0.78 -25.20
N ASP A 251 -12.83 1.61 -24.22
CA ASP A 251 -12.19 2.91 -24.43
C ASP A 251 -10.67 2.74 -24.57
N THR A 252 -10.22 2.43 -25.79
CA THR A 252 -8.81 2.13 -26.07
C THR A 252 -7.90 3.34 -25.92
N ASP A 253 -8.39 4.53 -26.23
CA ASP A 253 -7.57 5.75 -26.18
C ASP A 253 -7.28 6.14 -24.73
N GLU A 254 -8.30 6.12 -23.87
CA GLU A 254 -8.13 6.35 -22.44
C GLU A 254 -7.28 5.25 -21.79
N ALA A 255 -7.47 3.98 -22.19
CA ALA A 255 -6.65 2.88 -21.68
C ALA A 255 -5.16 3.09 -21.99
N ILE A 256 -4.82 3.50 -23.22
CA ILE A 256 -3.43 3.81 -23.62
C ILE A 256 -2.88 4.97 -22.77
N ALA A 257 -3.63 6.06 -22.61
CA ALA A 257 -3.21 7.20 -21.82
C ALA A 257 -2.90 6.82 -20.35
N GLN A 258 -3.73 5.98 -19.73
CA GLN A 258 -3.51 5.52 -18.36
C GLN A 258 -2.34 4.53 -18.24
N TYR A 259 -2.10 3.68 -19.24
CA TYR A 259 -0.89 2.83 -19.27
C TYR A 259 0.38 3.68 -19.45
N GLU A 260 0.34 4.77 -20.22
CA GLU A 260 1.46 5.72 -20.33
C GLU A 260 1.72 6.42 -18.99
N ALA A 261 0.68 6.86 -18.27
CA ALA A 261 0.81 7.42 -16.93
C ALA A 261 1.39 6.39 -15.92
N THR A 262 1.04 5.11 -16.06
CA THR A 262 1.64 4.02 -15.28
C THR A 262 3.16 3.92 -15.52
N MET A 263 3.58 4.06 -16.79
CA MET A 263 4.99 4.05 -17.17
C MET A 263 5.75 5.29 -16.66
N GLU A 264 5.10 6.46 -16.69
CA GLU A 264 5.68 7.72 -16.18
C GLU A 264 5.92 7.65 -14.67
N ALA A 265 5.01 7.05 -13.91
CA ALA A 265 5.18 6.84 -12.47
C ALA A 265 6.45 6.00 -12.17
N GLY A 266 6.76 5.00 -12.99
CA GLY A 266 8.04 4.28 -12.95
C GLY A 266 8.27 3.43 -11.69
N GLU A 267 7.23 2.74 -11.17
CA GLU A 267 7.35 1.86 -9.98
C GLU A 267 8.43 0.78 -10.15
N SER A 268 8.40 0.06 -11.27
CA SER A 268 9.34 -1.02 -11.57
C SER A 268 9.41 -1.32 -13.06
N GLU A 269 10.56 -1.83 -13.52
CA GLU A 269 10.77 -2.23 -14.93
C GLU A 269 9.77 -3.31 -15.39
N ALA A 270 9.36 -4.20 -14.48
CA ALA A 270 8.35 -5.22 -14.77
C ALA A 270 6.98 -4.60 -15.07
N MET A 271 6.56 -3.62 -14.26
CA MET A 271 5.28 -2.91 -14.47
C MET A 271 5.31 -2.10 -15.76
N THR A 272 6.40 -1.37 -16.03
CA THR A 272 6.53 -0.59 -17.27
C THR A 272 6.55 -1.49 -18.51
N THR A 273 7.17 -2.66 -18.41
CA THR A 273 7.20 -3.64 -19.50
C THR A 273 5.81 -4.22 -19.78
N GLU A 274 5.03 -4.56 -18.75
CA GLU A 274 3.65 -5.02 -18.93
C GLU A 274 2.78 -3.93 -19.55
N ALA A 275 2.84 -2.70 -19.04
CA ALA A 275 2.09 -1.57 -19.61
C ALA A 275 2.45 -1.33 -21.09
N GLN A 276 3.74 -1.36 -21.43
CA GLN A 276 4.19 -1.23 -22.82
C GLN A 276 3.68 -2.36 -23.72
N GLN A 277 3.66 -3.60 -23.22
CA GLN A 277 3.10 -4.73 -23.96
C GLN A 277 1.60 -4.59 -24.20
N ARG A 278 0.87 -4.08 -23.19
CA ARG A 278 -0.57 -3.79 -23.30
C ARG A 278 -0.85 -2.71 -24.32
N ILE A 279 -0.13 -1.59 -24.29
CA ILE A 279 -0.23 -0.53 -25.30
C ILE A 279 0.01 -1.11 -26.71
N ALA A 280 1.08 -1.88 -26.90
CA ALA A 280 1.40 -2.48 -28.20
C ALA A 280 0.33 -3.48 -28.70
N LEU A 281 -0.45 -4.08 -27.80
CA LEU A 281 -1.58 -4.93 -28.14
C LEU A 281 -2.80 -4.09 -28.51
N LEU A 282 -3.14 -3.08 -27.71
CA LEU A 282 -4.28 -2.20 -27.92
C LEU A 282 -4.15 -1.34 -29.18
N SER A 283 -2.94 -0.95 -29.57
CA SER A 283 -2.70 -0.21 -30.82
C SER A 283 -2.93 -1.02 -32.11
N LYS A 284 -3.28 -2.31 -32.01
CA LYS A 284 -3.56 -3.13 -33.19
C LYS A 284 -5.03 -2.97 -33.59
N PRO A 285 -5.35 -2.80 -34.90
CA PRO A 285 -6.73 -2.72 -35.37
C PRO A 285 -7.60 -3.93 -35.00
N ALA A 286 -6.98 -5.10 -34.82
CA ALA A 286 -7.67 -6.30 -34.37
C ALA A 286 -8.21 -6.17 -32.93
N ALA A 287 -7.49 -5.49 -32.03
CA ALA A 287 -7.92 -5.28 -30.65
C ALA A 287 -9.12 -4.33 -30.60
N GLU A 288 -9.04 -3.21 -31.33
CA GLU A 288 -10.16 -2.27 -31.50
C GLU A 288 -11.40 -2.98 -32.04
N SER A 289 -11.26 -3.77 -33.13
CA SER A 289 -12.40 -4.51 -33.70
C SER A 289 -13.02 -5.52 -32.73
N PHE A 290 -12.21 -6.15 -31.88
CA PHE A 290 -12.69 -7.10 -30.88
C PHE A 290 -13.44 -6.37 -29.76
N LEU A 291 -12.89 -5.25 -29.26
CA LEU A 291 -13.52 -4.46 -28.21
C LEU A 291 -14.83 -3.84 -28.68
N THR A 292 -14.91 -3.31 -29.90
CA THR A 292 -16.18 -2.86 -30.49
C THR A 292 -17.19 -4.00 -30.59
N TRP A 293 -16.78 -5.17 -31.09
CA TRP A 293 -17.67 -6.33 -31.16
C TRP A 293 -18.17 -6.77 -29.78
N PHE A 294 -17.28 -6.80 -28.79
CA PHE A 294 -17.59 -7.16 -27.41
C PHE A 294 -18.53 -6.13 -26.76
N ASP A 295 -18.36 -4.85 -27.10
CA ASP A 295 -19.23 -3.76 -26.66
C ASP A 295 -20.69 -3.98 -27.10
N GLU A 296 -20.87 -4.42 -28.34
CA GLU A 296 -22.18 -4.70 -28.93
C GLU A 296 -22.85 -5.98 -28.41
N GLN A 297 -22.13 -6.87 -27.72
CA GLN A 297 -22.70 -8.13 -27.25
C GLN A 297 -23.51 -7.94 -25.96
N ASP A 298 -24.71 -8.51 -25.94
CA ASP A 298 -25.54 -8.67 -24.73
C ASP A 298 -25.37 -10.08 -24.17
N PHE A 299 -24.67 -10.19 -23.04
CA PHE A 299 -24.45 -11.44 -22.32
C PHE A 299 -25.49 -11.71 -21.23
N THR A 300 -26.57 -10.92 -21.16
CA THR A 300 -27.63 -11.12 -20.16
C THR A 300 -28.18 -12.54 -20.31
N PRO A 301 -28.14 -13.38 -19.25
CA PRO A 301 -28.68 -14.73 -19.31
C PRO A 301 -30.13 -14.67 -19.78
N ALA A 302 -30.46 -15.50 -20.79
CA ALA A 302 -31.83 -15.60 -21.25
C ALA A 302 -32.76 -15.90 -20.06
N ASP A 303 -33.90 -15.20 -20.01
CA ASP A 303 -34.87 -15.36 -18.93
C ASP A 303 -35.16 -16.86 -18.70
N PRO A 304 -34.89 -17.41 -17.50
CA PRO A 304 -35.07 -18.83 -17.21
C PRO A 304 -36.52 -19.31 -17.35
N SER A 305 -37.48 -18.38 -17.43
CA SER A 305 -38.88 -18.68 -17.71
C SER A 305 -39.15 -19.00 -19.18
N LEU A 306 -38.24 -18.63 -20.09
CA LEU A 306 -38.30 -19.01 -21.50
C LEU A 306 -37.68 -20.40 -21.69
N PRO A 307 -38.33 -21.31 -22.44
CA PRO A 307 -37.72 -22.60 -22.77
C PRO A 307 -36.37 -22.35 -23.48
N PRO A 308 -35.32 -23.16 -23.21
CA PRO A 308 -33.98 -22.92 -23.73
C PRO A 308 -34.04 -22.80 -25.26
N ALA A 309 -33.92 -21.57 -25.75
CA ALA A 309 -33.79 -21.32 -27.17
C ALA A 309 -32.39 -21.78 -27.54
N LEU A 310 -32.29 -22.81 -28.38
CA LEU A 310 -31.02 -23.20 -28.96
C LEU A 310 -30.44 -21.98 -29.69
N PRO A 311 -29.18 -21.60 -29.43
CA PRO A 311 -28.55 -20.49 -30.12
C PRO A 311 -28.69 -20.72 -31.62
N SER A 312 -29.28 -19.76 -32.33
CA SER A 312 -29.43 -19.83 -33.78
C SER A 312 -28.04 -19.98 -34.40
N ASP A 313 -27.86 -20.93 -35.33
CA ASP A 313 -26.59 -21.25 -36.04
C ASP A 313 -25.89 -20.04 -36.68
N GLN A 314 -26.52 -18.86 -36.70
CA GLN A 314 -26.02 -17.60 -37.27
C GLN A 314 -25.20 -16.74 -36.30
N MET A 315 -25.16 -17.06 -34.99
CA MET A 315 -24.39 -16.28 -34.00
C MET A 315 -23.04 -16.89 -33.62
N LEU A 316 -22.73 -18.12 -34.06
CA LEU A 316 -21.36 -18.58 -33.96
C LEU A 316 -20.57 -17.96 -35.12
N PRO A 317 -19.52 -17.16 -34.86
CA PRO A 317 -18.59 -16.76 -35.92
C PRO A 317 -18.11 -18.04 -36.62
N ASP A 318 -17.99 -18.00 -37.96
CA ASP A 318 -17.52 -19.14 -38.76
C ASP A 318 -16.30 -19.74 -38.06
N LEU A 319 -16.52 -20.89 -37.42
CA LEU A 319 -15.46 -21.57 -36.70
C LEU A 319 -14.35 -21.76 -37.71
N PRO A 320 -13.11 -21.29 -37.44
CA PRO A 320 -12.00 -21.61 -38.30
C PRO A 320 -12.01 -23.13 -38.46
N ASP A 321 -11.77 -23.62 -39.67
CA ASP A 321 -11.76 -25.06 -39.98
C ASP A 321 -10.68 -25.72 -39.10
N LEU A 322 -11.07 -26.06 -37.88
CA LEU A 322 -10.25 -26.72 -36.88
C LEU A 322 -10.21 -28.14 -37.39
N ASP A 323 -9.24 -28.39 -38.26
CA ASP A 323 -8.79 -29.70 -38.70
C ASP A 323 -8.21 -30.39 -37.46
N PHE A 324 -9.12 -30.78 -36.56
CA PHE A 324 -8.79 -31.52 -35.37
C PHE A 324 -8.12 -32.78 -35.89
N PRO A 325 -6.84 -33.02 -35.57
CA PRO A 325 -6.20 -34.26 -35.96
C PRO A 325 -7.14 -35.37 -35.50
N GLU A 326 -7.57 -36.24 -36.44
CA GLU A 326 -8.46 -37.35 -36.15
C GLU A 326 -7.96 -37.98 -34.86
N ILE A 327 -8.63 -37.66 -33.76
CA ILE A 327 -8.31 -38.26 -32.47
C ILE A 327 -8.74 -39.67 -32.75
N GLU A 328 -7.78 -40.53 -33.11
CA GLU A 328 -8.00 -41.95 -33.27
C GLU A 328 -8.72 -42.30 -31.98
N THR A 329 -10.04 -42.51 -32.07
CA THR A 329 -10.87 -42.99 -31.00
C THR A 329 -10.34 -44.39 -30.82
N SER A 330 -9.27 -44.46 -30.04
CA SER A 330 -8.57 -45.67 -29.68
C SER A 330 -9.65 -46.44 -29.00
N THR A 331 -10.21 -47.36 -29.77
CA THR A 331 -11.18 -48.34 -29.32
C THR A 331 -10.33 -49.28 -28.49
N GLY A 332 -9.88 -48.77 -27.35
CA GLY A 332 -9.12 -49.49 -26.36
C GLY A 332 -10.00 -50.66 -25.95
N PRO A 333 -9.42 -51.85 -25.80
CA PRO A 333 -10.17 -53.04 -25.45
C PRO A 333 -10.99 -52.75 -24.20
N GLU A 334 -12.29 -52.95 -24.36
CA GLU A 334 -13.31 -53.00 -23.31
C GLU A 334 -12.70 -53.60 -22.04
N PRO A 335 -12.61 -52.84 -20.92
CA PRO A 335 -12.04 -53.37 -19.70
C PRO A 335 -12.92 -54.52 -19.24
N ALA A 336 -12.40 -55.73 -19.43
CA ALA A 336 -12.98 -56.94 -18.90
C ALA A 336 -13.17 -56.75 -17.40
N ALA A 337 -14.41 -56.95 -16.96
CA ALA A 337 -14.90 -57.04 -15.59
C ALA A 337 -13.78 -57.34 -14.58
N ALA A 338 -13.21 -56.29 -14.00
CA ALA A 338 -12.36 -56.38 -12.83
C ALA A 338 -13.27 -56.36 -11.60
N THR A 339 -13.45 -57.57 -11.08
CA THR A 339 -13.90 -57.97 -9.75
C THR A 339 -13.95 -56.85 -8.71
N GLU A 340 -15.12 -56.70 -8.11
CA GLU A 340 -15.36 -56.06 -6.82
C GLU A 340 -14.44 -56.69 -5.75
N GLU A 341 -13.29 -56.10 -5.47
CA GLU A 341 -12.64 -56.25 -4.17
C GLU A 341 -12.92 -55.00 -3.35
N ALA A 342 -13.76 -55.21 -2.34
CA ALA A 342 -14.11 -54.27 -1.29
C ALA A 342 -12.84 -53.73 -0.63
N MET A 343 -12.50 -52.48 -0.95
CA MET A 343 -11.66 -51.68 -0.07
C MET A 343 -12.51 -51.17 1.08
N ASP A 344 -12.29 -51.84 2.22
CA ASP A 344 -12.66 -51.46 3.57
C ASP A 344 -12.29 -50.00 3.81
N GLN A 345 -13.31 -49.15 3.84
CA GLN A 345 -13.21 -47.75 4.20
C GLN A 345 -13.17 -47.69 5.73
N PRO A 346 -12.09 -47.20 6.37
CA PRO A 346 -12.07 -47.11 7.82
C PRO A 346 -13.10 -46.05 8.25
N ALA A 347 -14.21 -46.54 8.80
CA ALA A 347 -15.19 -45.77 9.54
C ALA A 347 -14.49 -45.15 10.77
N ALA A 348 -14.05 -43.90 10.64
CA ALA A 348 -13.70 -43.07 11.78
C ALA A 348 -14.97 -42.40 12.31
N GLN A 349 -15.63 -43.15 13.21
CA GLN A 349 -16.24 -42.70 14.46
C GLN A 349 -17.07 -41.41 14.46
N ASP A 350 -18.38 -41.62 14.32
CA ASP A 350 -19.40 -40.95 15.13
C ASP A 350 -19.03 -41.04 16.63
N GLY A 351 -18.53 -39.94 17.17
CA GLY A 351 -18.45 -39.68 18.60
C GLY A 351 -19.70 -38.95 19.06
N ALA A 352 -20.83 -39.66 19.14
CA ALA A 352 -22.00 -39.24 19.92
C ALA A 352 -21.66 -39.29 21.41
N GLY A 353 -21.07 -38.19 21.91
CA GLY A 353 -20.92 -37.90 23.33
C GLY A 353 -22.07 -37.03 23.81
N GLU A 354 -23.19 -37.67 24.13
CA GLU A 354 -24.26 -37.08 24.93
C GLU A 354 -23.74 -36.93 26.37
N SER A 355 -23.33 -35.72 26.73
CA SER A 355 -23.17 -35.31 28.11
C SER A 355 -24.36 -34.44 28.51
N GLU A 356 -25.34 -35.10 29.14
CA GLU A 356 -26.25 -34.48 30.10
C GLU A 356 -25.46 -33.64 31.12
N PRO A 357 -25.85 -32.39 31.41
CA PRO A 357 -25.54 -31.82 32.71
C PRO A 357 -26.52 -32.41 33.73
N ALA A 358 -26.12 -33.53 34.32
CA ALA A 358 -26.75 -34.04 35.54
C ALA A 358 -26.61 -32.98 36.64
N GLY A 359 -27.73 -32.72 37.31
CA GLY A 359 -27.88 -31.73 38.36
C GLY A 359 -26.88 -31.88 39.49
N ASN A 360 -26.41 -30.73 39.95
CA ASN A 360 -25.83 -30.56 41.28
C ASN A 360 -26.87 -29.83 42.16
N GLU A 361 -27.84 -30.62 42.63
CA GLU A 361 -28.69 -30.42 43.81
C GLU A 361 -28.07 -31.40 44.84
N GLU A 362 -27.68 -31.12 46.08
CA GLU A 362 -28.07 -30.16 47.11
C GLU A 362 -26.84 -29.91 48.02
N ALA A 363 -26.75 -28.73 48.65
CA ALA A 363 -26.68 -28.65 50.11
C ALA A 363 -26.68 -27.18 50.55
N ALA A 364 -27.78 -26.82 51.21
CA ALA A 364 -28.03 -25.60 51.92
C ALA A 364 -26.88 -25.16 52.85
N SER A 365 -26.66 -23.85 52.92
CA SER A 365 -26.44 -23.17 54.20
C SER A 365 -26.96 -21.74 54.10
N ASP A 366 -28.08 -21.52 54.77
CA ASP A 366 -28.46 -20.31 55.49
C ASP A 366 -27.46 -19.14 55.48
N ALA A 367 -27.89 -18.00 54.92
CA ALA A 367 -27.64 -16.69 55.49
C ALA A 367 -28.73 -15.69 55.04
N GLU A 368 -29.47 -15.21 56.03
CA GLU A 368 -30.46 -14.14 56.09
C GLU A 368 -30.29 -12.93 55.13
N PRO A 369 -31.41 -12.30 54.70
CA PRO A 369 -31.39 -11.04 54.00
C PRO A 369 -31.30 -9.87 54.99
N ALA A 370 -30.17 -9.18 55.01
CA ALA A 370 -30.11 -7.83 55.56
C ALA A 370 -30.61 -6.85 54.51
N ALA A 371 -31.76 -6.26 54.82
CA ALA A 371 -32.25 -5.04 54.19
C ALA A 371 -31.22 -3.92 54.37
N ASP A 372 -30.87 -3.25 53.28
CA ASP A 372 -30.32 -1.90 53.34
C ASP A 372 -31.04 -1.04 52.29
N GLU A 373 -31.47 0.10 52.81
CA GLU A 373 -32.39 1.08 52.25
C GLU A 373 -31.79 1.80 51.03
N PRO A 374 -32.60 2.21 50.05
CA PRO A 374 -32.25 3.35 49.21
C PRO A 374 -32.49 4.63 50.03
N THR A 375 -31.43 5.16 50.63
CA THR A 375 -31.43 6.48 51.26
C THR A 375 -31.74 7.54 50.22
N ALA A 376 -32.84 8.24 50.46
CA ALA A 376 -33.19 9.50 49.86
C ALA A 376 -32.32 10.63 50.43
N GLU A 377 -31.68 11.39 49.54
CA GLU A 377 -31.38 12.82 49.66
C GLU A 377 -31.79 13.40 48.30
N GLU A 378 -32.95 14.04 48.13
CA GLU A 378 -33.34 15.39 48.56
C GLU A 378 -32.32 16.50 48.24
N THR A 379 -32.83 17.50 47.50
CA THR A 379 -32.26 18.79 47.05
C THR A 379 -31.32 18.73 45.83
N ALA A 380 -31.49 19.54 44.77
CA ALA A 380 -32.24 20.78 44.60
C ALA A 380 -32.78 20.94 43.17
N THR A 381 -33.98 21.51 43.13
CA THR A 381 -34.66 22.19 42.04
C THR A 381 -33.73 23.14 41.28
N GLU A 382 -33.59 22.97 39.96
CA GLU A 382 -33.38 24.11 39.06
C GLU A 382 -34.31 23.97 37.86
N GLU A 383 -35.29 24.85 37.89
CA GLU A 383 -36.30 25.20 36.91
C GLU A 383 -35.60 25.69 35.64
N ASN A 384 -35.72 24.96 34.53
CA ASN A 384 -35.51 25.56 33.22
C ASN A 384 -36.76 25.34 32.38
N ALA A 385 -37.45 26.46 32.19
CA ALA A 385 -38.74 26.59 31.59
C ALA A 385 -38.70 26.25 30.10
N ALA A 386 -39.77 25.62 29.66
CA ALA A 386 -40.19 25.61 28.28
C ALA A 386 -40.45 27.07 27.82
N GLU A 387 -39.68 27.54 26.84
CA GLU A 387 -40.07 28.69 26.02
C GLU A 387 -40.66 28.18 24.70
N GLU A 388 -41.88 28.68 24.44
CA GLU A 388 -42.63 28.55 23.20
C GLU A 388 -41.85 29.13 22.01
N PRO A 389 -41.99 28.59 20.79
CA PRO A 389 -41.57 29.29 19.59
C PRO A 389 -42.59 30.40 19.28
N ALA A 390 -42.21 31.64 19.58
CA ALA A 390 -42.90 32.83 19.10
C ALA A 390 -42.72 32.97 17.59
N THR A 391 -43.85 33.21 16.93
CA THR A 391 -44.00 33.59 15.53
C THR A 391 -43.52 35.03 15.37
N GLU A 392 -42.48 35.28 14.57
CA GLU A 392 -42.12 36.62 14.11
C GLU A 392 -42.52 36.82 12.65
N GLU A 393 -43.37 37.83 12.43
CA GLU A 393 -43.73 38.40 11.14
C GLU A 393 -42.52 39.12 10.49
N PRO A 394 -42.39 39.12 9.16
CA PRO A 394 -41.40 39.95 8.49
C PRO A 394 -41.91 41.39 8.39
N THR A 395 -41.34 42.29 9.20
CA THR A 395 -41.43 43.73 8.95
C THR A 395 -40.58 44.12 7.76
N ALA A 396 -41.26 44.65 6.75
CA ALA A 396 -40.69 45.42 5.66
C ALA A 396 -39.91 46.62 6.23
N ASP A 397 -38.65 46.77 5.79
CA ASP A 397 -37.92 48.01 5.95
C ASP A 397 -37.46 48.53 4.59
N GLU A 398 -37.60 49.85 4.49
CA GLU A 398 -37.78 50.69 3.33
C GLU A 398 -36.45 51.44 3.10
N PRO A 399 -35.80 51.38 1.92
CA PRO A 399 -34.70 52.28 1.64
C PRO A 399 -35.20 53.50 0.86
N ALA A 400 -35.37 54.61 1.57
CA ALA A 400 -35.52 55.95 1.01
C ALA A 400 -34.16 56.69 0.97
N VAL A 401 -33.60 56.79 -0.24
CA VAL A 401 -33.02 57.97 -0.92
C VAL A 401 -32.32 59.07 -0.07
N GLU A 402 -31.02 59.30 -0.30
CA GLU A 402 -30.49 60.66 -0.61
C GLU A 402 -29.10 60.67 -1.30
N GLU A 403 -29.13 61.17 -2.55
CA GLU A 403 -28.17 61.88 -3.41
C GLU A 403 -26.67 62.05 -3.07
N ALA A 404 -25.81 61.69 -4.04
CA ALA A 404 -24.89 62.60 -4.77
C ALA A 404 -23.99 61.79 -5.73
N SER A 405 -24.29 61.76 -7.03
CA SER A 405 -23.65 62.58 -8.09
C SER A 405 -22.19 62.22 -8.42
N THR A 406 -21.96 61.40 -9.46
CA THR A 406 -21.23 61.76 -10.70
C THR A 406 -21.27 60.63 -11.75
N GLU A 407 -21.96 60.92 -12.86
CA GLU A 407 -21.81 60.38 -14.25
C GLU A 407 -20.42 60.78 -14.84
N PRO A 408 -19.98 60.33 -16.06
CA PRO A 408 -20.75 59.64 -17.12
C PRO A 408 -20.08 58.47 -17.91
N GLU A 409 -20.96 57.75 -18.65
CA GLU A 409 -20.84 57.12 -20.00
C GLU A 409 -19.70 56.11 -20.28
N ALA A 410 -19.87 54.97 -20.95
CA ALA A 410 -20.73 54.56 -22.07
C ALA A 410 -20.87 53.01 -22.05
N ALA A 411 -22.07 52.43 -22.14
CA ALA A 411 -22.82 52.02 -23.35
C ALA A 411 -22.24 50.81 -24.13
N MET A 412 -23.02 49.71 -24.13
CA MET A 412 -23.25 48.68 -25.18
C MET A 412 -23.37 47.30 -24.52
N GLU A 413 -24.57 46.82 -24.19
CA GLU A 413 -25.69 46.37 -25.05
C GLU A 413 -25.51 44.91 -25.50
N GLU A 414 -26.26 44.11 -24.77
CA GLU A 414 -26.73 42.73 -24.96
C GLU A 414 -27.44 42.56 -26.30
N GLU A 415 -27.11 41.53 -27.08
CA GLU A 415 -28.08 40.72 -27.83
C GLU A 415 -27.42 39.40 -28.33
N ALA A 416 -28.18 38.32 -28.17
CA ALA A 416 -28.06 37.04 -28.88
C ALA A 416 -29.44 36.78 -29.53
N PRO A 417 -29.68 35.70 -30.29
CA PRO A 417 -28.90 35.00 -31.31
C PRO A 417 -29.71 34.79 -32.63
N ALA A 418 -29.06 34.44 -33.74
CA ALA A 418 -29.65 33.75 -34.92
C ALA A 418 -28.51 33.30 -35.85
N ASP A 419 -28.30 32.01 -36.09
CA ASP A 419 -28.99 31.19 -37.11
C ASP A 419 -28.68 31.63 -38.55
N ALA A 420 -27.74 30.92 -39.21
CA ALA A 420 -27.69 30.65 -40.65
C ALA A 420 -26.34 30.02 -41.08
N GLU A 421 -26.35 28.71 -41.31
CA GLU A 421 -25.59 28.04 -42.38
C GLU A 421 -26.35 28.19 -43.72
N PRO A 422 -25.86 27.75 -44.90
CA PRO A 422 -24.52 27.71 -45.49
C PRO A 422 -24.51 28.35 -46.92
N GLU A 423 -23.34 28.32 -47.58
CA GLU A 423 -23.04 28.32 -49.05
C GLU A 423 -21.79 29.18 -49.33
N ALA A 424 -20.64 28.59 -49.65
CA ALA A 424 -20.21 28.00 -50.93
C ALA A 424 -19.43 29.01 -51.80
N ASP A 425 -18.37 28.48 -52.44
CA ASP A 425 -17.59 29.04 -53.55
C ASP A 425 -16.62 30.21 -53.29
N ALA A 426 -15.32 29.88 -53.15
CA ALA A 426 -14.29 30.38 -54.06
C ALA A 426 -12.94 29.67 -53.83
N GLU A 427 -12.55 28.89 -54.82
CA GLU A 427 -11.24 28.31 -55.08
C GLU A 427 -10.19 29.40 -55.50
N PRO A 428 -8.91 29.08 -55.81
CA PRO A 428 -7.75 29.59 -55.06
C PRO A 428 -6.78 30.43 -55.90
N ALA A 429 -5.86 31.16 -55.27
CA ALA A 429 -4.64 31.63 -55.94
C ALA A 429 -3.49 32.00 -54.97
N ALA A 430 -2.31 31.54 -55.37
CA ALA A 430 -0.97 32.09 -55.18
C ALA A 430 -0.28 31.85 -53.81
N ASP A 431 0.67 30.92 -53.70
CA ASP A 431 2.06 30.96 -54.23
C ASP A 431 2.99 31.74 -53.28
N SER A 432 3.73 30.99 -52.44
CA SER A 432 4.94 31.44 -51.74
C SER A 432 5.73 30.22 -51.23
N ASP A 433 6.58 29.74 -52.12
CA ASP A 433 7.78 28.92 -51.90
C ASP A 433 8.72 29.53 -50.83
N PRO A 434 9.34 28.72 -49.96
CA PRO A 434 10.67 29.05 -49.45
C PRO A 434 11.74 28.04 -49.91
N GLU A 435 12.67 28.61 -50.68
CA GLU A 435 13.88 28.04 -51.28
C GLU A 435 14.86 27.40 -50.26
N PRO A 436 15.60 26.33 -50.65
CA PRO A 436 16.53 25.60 -49.79
C PRO A 436 17.96 26.18 -49.84
N ALA A 437 18.58 26.39 -48.68
CA ALA A 437 19.97 26.84 -48.56
C ALA A 437 20.95 25.67 -48.31
N ALA A 438 21.62 25.29 -49.40
CA ALA A 438 23.02 24.89 -49.60
C ALA A 438 23.88 24.22 -48.50
N GLU A 439 24.51 23.12 -48.94
CA GLU A 439 25.76 22.49 -48.47
C GLU A 439 26.94 23.47 -48.27
N PRO A 440 27.98 23.04 -47.53
CA PRO A 440 29.20 22.70 -48.28
C PRO A 440 29.87 21.39 -47.84
N ALA A 441 30.38 20.67 -48.84
CA ALA A 441 31.38 19.62 -48.73
C ALA A 441 32.79 20.20 -48.55
N ASP A 442 33.63 19.58 -47.70
CA ASP A 442 34.92 19.02 -48.13
C ASP A 442 35.56 18.15 -47.02
N ALA A 443 36.13 17.03 -47.45
CA ALA A 443 36.89 16.08 -46.63
C ALA A 443 38.33 16.59 -46.37
N PRO A 444 39.13 15.93 -45.51
CA PRO A 444 39.93 14.82 -46.02
C PRO A 444 40.18 13.65 -45.05
N ALA A 445 40.71 12.60 -45.66
CA ALA A 445 40.94 11.22 -45.24
C ALA A 445 42.04 10.95 -44.18
N GLU A 446 42.02 9.67 -43.74
CA GLU A 446 43.08 8.83 -43.11
C GLU A 446 43.33 9.08 -41.60
N GLU A 447 43.48 8.11 -40.69
CA GLU A 447 43.93 6.70 -40.68
C GLU A 447 43.29 5.92 -39.49
N PRO A 448 43.38 4.57 -39.45
CA PRO A 448 42.79 3.72 -38.42
C PRO A 448 43.73 3.52 -37.21
N SER A 449 43.20 3.56 -35.99
CA SER A 449 43.97 3.23 -34.78
C SER A 449 43.07 2.70 -33.67
N ASP A 450 43.35 1.44 -33.34
CA ASP A 450 43.27 0.79 -32.03
C ASP A 450 41.94 0.31 -31.45
N ALA A 451 41.94 -1.03 -31.30
CA ALA A 451 41.09 -1.87 -30.50
C ALA A 451 40.99 -1.43 -29.03
N PRO A 452 40.02 -2.00 -28.30
CA PRO A 452 40.49 -2.86 -27.21
C PRO A 452 39.76 -4.22 -27.12
N ALA A 453 40.61 -5.23 -26.99
CA ALA A 453 40.50 -6.38 -26.10
C ALA A 453 39.15 -7.10 -26.01
N GLU A 454 39.08 -8.19 -26.77
CA GLU A 454 38.39 -9.40 -26.31
C GLU A 454 38.97 -9.83 -24.96
N THR A 455 38.08 -10.05 -23.98
CA THR A 455 38.40 -10.80 -22.78
C THR A 455 37.80 -12.19 -22.95
N ASP A 456 38.66 -13.11 -23.39
CA ASP A 456 38.51 -14.53 -23.16
C ASP A 456 38.27 -14.78 -21.66
N SER A 457 37.06 -15.18 -21.31
CA SER A 457 36.81 -15.92 -20.06
C SER A 457 36.69 -17.39 -20.42
N GLU A 458 37.83 -18.06 -20.34
CA GLU A 458 37.95 -19.51 -20.17
C GLU A 458 37.05 -19.95 -19.00
N SER A 459 35.90 -20.53 -19.31
CA SER A 459 35.18 -21.39 -18.38
C SER A 459 35.73 -22.81 -18.54
N SER A 460 36.87 -23.05 -17.91
CA SER A 460 37.39 -24.39 -17.65
C SER A 460 36.41 -25.15 -16.76
N GLY A 461 36.20 -26.42 -17.10
CA GLY A 461 35.37 -27.33 -16.33
C GLY A 461 35.97 -27.64 -14.96
N ASP A 462 35.09 -27.95 -14.02
CA ASP A 462 35.39 -28.81 -12.89
C ASP A 462 34.17 -29.71 -12.65
N GLU A 463 34.34 -30.98 -13.00
CA GLU A 463 33.49 -32.10 -12.61
C GLU A 463 33.61 -32.29 -11.08
N GLY A 464 32.61 -31.80 -10.35
CA GLY A 464 32.43 -32.04 -8.92
C GLY A 464 31.24 -32.94 -8.65
N ASP A 465 31.46 -34.24 -8.79
CA ASP A 465 30.60 -35.33 -8.31
C ASP A 465 30.58 -35.27 -6.76
N ASP A 466 29.55 -34.67 -6.16
CA ASP A 466 29.29 -34.81 -4.72
C ASP A 466 27.81 -35.18 -4.49
N ALA A 467 27.59 -36.48 -4.46
CA ALA A 467 26.39 -37.11 -3.93
C ALA A 467 26.26 -36.79 -2.43
N VAL A 468 25.50 -35.75 -2.09
CA VAL A 468 25.06 -35.52 -0.71
C VAL A 468 23.69 -36.17 -0.53
N GLY A 469 23.71 -37.34 0.11
CA GLY A 469 22.51 -38.01 0.60
C GLY A 469 21.83 -37.17 1.68
N LEU A 470 20.62 -36.72 1.40
CA LEU A 470 19.70 -36.16 2.39
C LEU A 470 18.89 -37.32 3.00
N GLU A 471 19.35 -37.80 4.16
CA GLU A 471 18.53 -38.60 5.08
C GLU A 471 17.40 -37.73 5.66
N ALA A 472 16.16 -38.18 5.51
CA ALA A 472 15.01 -37.60 6.17
C ALA A 472 14.96 -38.06 7.65
N PRO A 473 14.78 -37.16 8.63
CA PRO A 473 14.50 -37.59 9.99
C PRO A 473 13.05 -38.08 10.11
N SER A 474 12.91 -39.36 10.44
CA SER A 474 11.68 -39.92 11.00
C SER A 474 11.42 -39.30 12.37
N ASN A 475 10.24 -38.71 12.57
CA ASN A 475 9.73 -38.41 13.90
C ASN A 475 8.51 -39.28 14.19
N SER A 476 8.59 -39.97 15.32
CA SER A 476 7.50 -40.70 15.98
C SER A 476 6.59 -39.76 16.76
#